data_AF-A0A2V3Y7F7-F1
#
_entry.id   AF-A0A2V3Y7F7-F1
#
_cell.length_a   1.000
_cell.length_b   1.000
_cell.length_c   1.000
_cell.angle_alpha   90.00
_cell.angle_beta   90.00
_cell.angle_gamma   90.00
#
_symmetry.space_group_name_H-M   'P 1'
#
loop_
_entity.id
_entity.type
_entity.pdbx_description
1 polymer ?
#
loop_
_entity_poly.entity_id
_entity_poly.type
_entity_poly.pdbx_seq_one_letter_code
_entity_poly.pdbx_strand_id
1 'polypeptide(L)'
;MHMTLHLTNDCNLQCGYCYVCQKPEYMNRSTAEHAVRLAAASGEPSCGIIFFGGEPLLCRDTIRDTVAYCRAMERERPVRFHFKMTTNGTLLDRDFLEFSQKENIFIALSHDGTRAAHDFFRRDHGGAGTYDRLEAVTDMLLASRPYAPVMMTVSPETAAEYAQGVKELWQKGFHYFICSLNYAGNWTKESVRELRRQYRELADFYYELTKREEKFYFSPFEVKIASHIQGKQYCHERCELGKKQISAAPDGLLYPCTQFVGHREFAIGDVVGGIDEKKRTKLFERNELEKEECKGCAVIGRCNCHCGCLNYQVTGSIDHVAPMLCQHERIVIPVVDKLAKRLFQERNGMFIQKHYNDVFPLISMVEDMVKPEK
;
A
#
# COMPACT_ATOMS: atom_id res chain seq x y z
N MET A 1 15.78 7.52 3.03
CA MET A 1 15.38 6.18 2.50
C MET A 1 14.22 5.63 3.32
N HIS A 2 13.28 4.88 2.71
CA HIS A 2 12.21 4.21 3.46
C HIS A 2 12.61 2.77 3.81
N MET A 3 12.48 2.41 5.10
CA MET A 3 12.76 1.06 5.61
C MET A 3 11.48 0.43 6.14
N THR A 4 11.13 -0.73 5.60
CA THR A 4 9.99 -1.54 6.08
C THR A 4 10.51 -2.65 6.97
N LEU A 5 10.08 -2.68 8.22
CA LEU A 5 10.46 -3.69 9.19
C LEU A 5 9.37 -4.76 9.20
N HIS A 6 9.70 -5.96 8.73
CA HIS A 6 8.86 -7.14 8.93
C HIS A 6 9.09 -7.65 10.34
N LEU A 7 8.25 -7.20 11.27
CA LEU A 7 8.44 -7.44 12.70
C LEU A 7 8.22 -8.91 13.07
N THR A 8 7.37 -9.60 12.31
CA THR A 8 7.10 -11.01 12.48
C THR A 8 6.55 -11.62 11.20
N ASN A 9 6.72 -12.93 11.03
CA ASN A 9 5.99 -13.72 10.04
C ASN A 9 4.70 -14.34 10.63
N ASP A 10 4.48 -14.20 11.94
CA ASP A 10 3.29 -14.67 12.66
C ASP A 10 2.09 -13.73 12.46
N CYS A 11 0.88 -14.27 12.51
CA CYS A 11 -0.35 -13.52 12.37
C CYS A 11 -1.49 -14.24 13.09
N ASN A 12 -2.37 -13.48 13.72
CA ASN A 12 -3.56 -14.03 14.36
C ASN A 12 -4.70 -14.37 13.37
N LEU A 13 -4.53 -14.04 12.08
CA LEU A 13 -5.44 -14.39 10.99
C LEU A 13 -4.75 -15.32 9.98
N GLN A 14 -5.55 -16.07 9.22
CA GLN A 14 -5.11 -16.98 8.15
C GLN A 14 -5.76 -16.58 6.81
N CYS A 15 -5.44 -15.38 6.32
CA CYS A 15 -6.13 -14.85 5.14
C CYS A 15 -5.88 -15.70 3.89
N GLY A 16 -6.93 -16.09 3.16
CA GLY A 16 -6.82 -17.07 2.06
C GLY A 16 -6.02 -16.61 0.82
N TYR A 17 -5.74 -15.30 0.67
CA TYR A 17 -4.87 -14.77 -0.39
C TYR A 17 -3.48 -14.35 0.14
N CYS A 18 -3.18 -14.56 1.42
CA CYS A 18 -1.91 -14.11 2.00
C CYS A 18 -0.75 -14.92 1.41
N TYR A 19 0.27 -14.22 0.91
CA TYR A 19 1.47 -14.84 0.35
C TYR A 19 2.52 -15.19 1.42
N VAL A 20 2.37 -14.67 2.64
CA VAL A 20 3.35 -14.88 3.72
C VAL A 20 3.23 -16.30 4.27
N CYS A 21 4.35 -17.02 4.30
CA CYS A 21 4.42 -18.28 5.02
C CYS A 21 4.41 -18.00 6.54
N GLN A 22 3.27 -18.25 7.18
CA GLN A 22 3.08 -17.96 8.60
C GLN A 22 3.86 -18.94 9.47
N LYS A 23 5.05 -18.51 9.89
CA LYS A 23 5.90 -19.22 10.86
C LYS A 23 6.27 -18.25 11.97
N PRO A 24 6.16 -18.64 13.25
CA PRO A 24 6.56 -17.79 14.36
C PRO A 24 8.04 -17.42 14.26
N GLU A 25 8.31 -16.18 13.91
CA GLU A 25 9.65 -15.62 13.78
C GLU A 25 9.53 -14.13 14.07
N TYR A 26 10.29 -13.63 15.05
CA TYR A 26 10.11 -12.29 15.61
C TYR A 26 11.40 -11.49 15.50
N MET A 27 11.29 -10.27 14.98
CA MET A 27 12.39 -9.33 14.91
C MET A 27 12.79 -8.91 16.32
N ASN A 28 14.03 -9.21 16.71
CA ASN A 28 14.56 -8.73 17.98
C ASN A 28 14.92 -7.22 17.88
N ARG A 29 15.05 -6.60 19.05
CA ARG A 29 15.38 -5.17 19.18
C ARG A 29 16.66 -4.77 18.44
N SER A 30 17.73 -5.57 18.56
CA SER A 30 19.01 -5.26 17.93
C SER A 30 18.90 -5.22 16.40
N THR A 31 18.18 -6.15 15.79
CA THR A 31 17.89 -6.16 14.35
C THR A 31 17.16 -4.89 13.92
N ALA A 32 16.11 -4.49 14.66
CA ALA A 32 15.37 -3.26 14.37
C ALA A 32 16.26 -2.02 14.47
N GLU A 33 17.07 -1.90 15.53
CA GLU A 33 18.01 -0.79 15.72
C GLU A 33 19.10 -0.73 14.63
N HIS A 34 19.60 -1.88 14.16
CA HIS A 34 20.51 -1.94 13.02
C HIS A 34 19.83 -1.44 11.73
N ALA A 35 18.59 -1.89 11.45
CA ALA A 35 17.83 -1.44 10.29
C ALA A 35 17.55 0.08 10.32
N VAL A 36 17.22 0.63 11.49
CA VAL A 36 17.02 2.09 11.68
C VAL A 36 18.31 2.86 11.43
N ARG A 37 19.44 2.40 11.99
CA ARG A 37 20.76 3.02 11.75
C ARG A 37 21.12 3.02 10.28
N LEU A 38 20.89 1.90 9.59
CA LEU A 38 21.13 1.80 8.15
C LEU A 38 20.25 2.76 7.35
N ALA A 39 18.97 2.89 7.72
CA ALA A 39 18.06 3.86 7.10
C ALA A 39 18.56 5.31 7.26
N ALA A 40 18.97 5.67 8.48
CA ALA A 40 19.49 7.00 8.80
C ALA A 40 20.85 7.29 8.17
N ALA A 41 21.66 6.26 7.92
CA ALA A 41 22.98 6.40 7.28
C ALA A 41 22.91 6.80 5.80
N SER A 42 21.72 6.78 5.18
CA SER A 42 21.56 7.21 3.78
C SER A 42 21.80 8.72 3.57
N GLY A 43 21.92 9.50 4.65
CA GLY A 43 22.12 10.96 4.59
C GLY A 43 20.86 11.77 4.26
N GLU A 44 19.71 11.10 4.15
CA GLU A 44 18.44 11.76 3.87
C GLU A 44 17.91 12.43 5.15
N PRO A 45 17.47 13.70 5.09
CA PRO A 45 16.96 14.41 6.26
C PRO A 45 15.64 13.82 6.77
N SER A 46 14.94 13.04 5.95
CA SER A 46 13.69 12.37 6.28
C SER A 46 13.78 10.88 5.93
N CYS A 47 13.48 10.03 6.92
CA CYS A 47 13.47 8.58 6.81
C CYS A 47 12.12 8.03 7.26
N GLY A 48 11.45 7.24 6.42
CA GLY A 48 10.23 6.57 6.84
C GLY A 48 10.54 5.18 7.38
N ILE A 49 10.03 4.86 8.56
CA ILE A 49 10.03 3.51 9.13
C ILE A 49 8.61 2.95 9.06
N ILE A 50 8.45 1.83 8.37
CA ILE A 50 7.15 1.21 8.13
C ILE A 50 7.11 -0.11 8.90
N PHE A 51 6.21 -0.21 9.88
CA PHE A 51 5.98 -1.45 10.62
C PHE A 51 5.04 -2.35 9.82
N PHE A 52 5.52 -3.55 9.50
CA PHE A 52 4.85 -4.54 8.66
C PHE A 52 5.15 -5.96 9.17
N GLY A 53 4.72 -6.98 8.44
CA GLY A 53 4.91 -8.39 8.79
C GLY A 53 3.64 -9.19 8.53
N GLY A 54 3.46 -10.29 9.26
CA GLY A 54 2.16 -10.94 9.41
C GLY A 54 1.18 -9.98 10.11
N GLU A 55 1.17 -9.94 11.43
CA GLU A 55 0.48 -8.88 12.19
C GLU A 55 1.46 -8.09 13.08
N PRO A 56 1.76 -6.82 12.77
CA PRO A 56 2.73 -6.05 13.55
C PRO A 56 2.29 -5.78 14.99
N LEU A 57 0.98 -5.76 15.29
CA LEU A 57 0.49 -5.57 16.67
C LEU A 57 0.71 -6.78 17.59
N LEU A 58 1.28 -7.89 17.09
CA LEU A 58 1.88 -8.93 17.93
C LEU A 58 3.22 -8.49 18.54
N CYS A 59 3.85 -7.46 17.97
CA CYS A 59 5.19 -6.98 18.33
C CYS A 59 5.18 -5.54 18.90
N ARG A 60 4.19 -5.20 19.74
CA ARG A 60 3.99 -3.84 20.26
C ARG A 60 5.21 -3.26 20.96
N ASP A 61 5.87 -4.07 21.77
CA ASP A 61 7.06 -3.65 22.51
C ASP A 61 8.20 -3.32 21.56
N THR A 62 8.42 -4.15 20.52
CA THR A 62 9.40 -3.86 19.48
C THR A 62 9.07 -2.57 18.72
N ILE A 63 7.79 -2.28 18.44
CA ILE A 63 7.37 -1.00 17.84
C ILE A 63 7.73 0.17 18.76
N ARG A 64 7.33 0.10 20.04
CA ARG A 64 7.58 1.14 21.04
C ARG A 64 9.08 1.40 21.23
N ASP A 65 9.88 0.33 21.36
CA ASP A 65 11.33 0.42 21.48
C ASP A 65 11.98 1.01 20.23
N THR A 66 11.53 0.62 19.03
CA THR A 66 12.04 1.16 17.76
C THR A 66 11.73 2.63 17.62
N VAL A 67 10.52 3.06 17.95
CA VAL A 67 10.12 4.48 17.94
C VAL A 67 10.96 5.27 18.94
N ALA A 68 11.11 4.78 20.17
CA ALA A 68 11.94 5.43 21.19
C ALA A 68 13.39 5.57 20.73
N TYR A 69 13.95 4.54 20.09
CA TYR A 69 15.29 4.56 19.52
C TYR A 69 15.44 5.60 18.40
N CYS A 70 14.49 5.65 17.46
CA CYS A 70 14.42 6.69 16.44
C CYS A 70 14.39 8.10 17.07
N ARG A 71 13.47 8.35 18.03
CA ARG A 71 13.34 9.66 18.70
C ARG A 71 14.61 10.07 19.45
N ALA A 72 15.33 9.13 20.06
CA ALA A 72 16.63 9.40 20.68
C ALA A 72 17.65 9.84 19.61
N MET A 73 17.70 9.15 18.48
CA MET A 73 18.61 9.48 17.37
C MET A 73 18.33 10.86 16.75
N GLU A 74 17.07 11.29 16.67
CA GLU A 74 16.71 12.65 16.19
C GLU A 74 17.26 13.77 17.08
N ARG A 75 17.59 13.49 18.35
CA ARG A 75 18.20 14.49 19.25
C ARG A 75 19.69 14.68 19.00
N GLU A 76 20.35 13.65 18.44
CA GLU A 76 21.79 13.62 18.23
C GLU A 76 22.18 13.88 16.77
N ARG A 77 21.25 13.69 15.84
CA ARG A 77 21.50 13.74 14.39
C ARG A 77 20.42 14.56 13.68
N PRO A 78 20.77 15.27 12.58
CA PRO A 78 19.82 16.04 11.77
C PRO A 78 19.00 15.11 10.85
N VAL A 79 18.30 14.13 11.43
CA VAL A 79 17.41 13.20 10.75
C VAL A 79 16.02 13.28 11.38
N ARG A 80 14.98 13.11 10.57
CA ARG A 80 13.59 12.98 11.01
C ARG A 80 13.00 11.66 10.59
N PHE A 81 12.33 10.99 11.52
CA PHE A 81 11.63 9.74 11.29
C PHE A 81 10.12 9.96 11.24
N HIS A 82 9.52 9.37 10.21
CA HIS A 82 8.07 9.26 10.06
C HIS A 82 7.67 7.79 10.11
N PHE A 83 6.63 7.49 10.87
CA PHE A 83 6.22 6.11 11.10
C PHE A 83 4.93 5.80 10.34
N LYS A 84 4.88 4.60 9.75
CA LYS A 84 3.66 4.05 9.18
C LYS A 84 3.49 2.62 9.67
N MET A 85 2.26 2.13 9.74
CA MET A 85 1.96 0.75 10.05
C MET A 85 0.77 0.28 9.23
N THR A 86 0.83 -0.96 8.75
CA THR A 86 -0.33 -1.64 8.18
C THR A 86 -0.73 -2.77 9.11
N THR A 87 -1.97 -2.79 9.59
CA THR A 87 -2.49 -3.81 10.52
C THR A 87 -3.76 -4.45 9.96
N ASN A 88 -4.01 -5.69 10.35
CA ASN A 88 -5.30 -6.34 10.13
C ASN A 88 -6.40 -5.77 11.05
N GLY A 89 -6.04 -4.93 12.03
CA GLY A 89 -6.94 -4.19 12.91
C GLY A 89 -7.53 -4.97 14.08
N THR A 90 -7.55 -6.30 14.03
CA THR A 90 -8.24 -7.13 15.05
C THR A 90 -7.61 -7.08 16.44
N LEU A 91 -6.35 -6.64 16.54
CA LEU A 91 -5.67 -6.40 17.80
C LEU A 91 -5.67 -4.91 18.18
N LEU A 92 -6.06 -3.99 17.30
CA LEU A 92 -5.93 -2.56 17.56
C LEU A 92 -6.84 -2.14 18.72
N ASP A 93 -6.27 -1.44 19.69
CA ASP A 93 -6.96 -0.99 20.90
C ASP A 93 -6.65 0.48 21.21
N ARG A 94 -7.33 1.00 22.24
CA ARG A 94 -7.22 2.40 22.65
C ARG A 94 -5.79 2.76 23.10
N ASP A 95 -5.13 1.90 23.87
CA ASP A 95 -3.76 2.15 24.34
C ASP A 95 -2.79 2.34 23.16
N PHE A 96 -2.86 1.46 22.14
CA PHE A 96 -2.00 1.62 20.98
C PHE A 96 -2.39 2.82 20.13
N LEU A 97 -3.69 3.14 20.00
CA LEU A 97 -4.11 4.34 19.29
C LEU A 97 -3.57 5.61 19.94
N GLU A 98 -3.66 5.73 21.27
CA GLU A 98 -3.10 6.86 22.03
C GLU A 98 -1.58 6.96 21.85
N PHE A 99 -0.86 5.83 21.96
CA PHE A 99 0.57 5.78 21.68
C PHE A 99 0.89 6.22 20.23
N SER A 100 0.14 5.68 19.26
CA SER A 100 0.35 5.96 17.84
C SER A 100 0.08 7.43 17.51
N GLN A 101 -0.89 8.07 18.17
CA GLN A 101 -1.20 9.49 18.01
C GLN A 101 -0.08 10.36 18.57
N LYS A 102 0.37 10.08 19.80
CA LYS A 102 1.49 10.79 20.42
C LYS A 102 2.75 10.74 19.55
N GLU A 103 3.02 9.60 18.95
CA GLU A 103 4.23 9.38 18.15
C GLU A 103 4.06 9.65 16.65
N ASN A 104 2.87 10.10 16.22
CA ASN A 104 2.51 10.37 14.82
C ASN A 104 2.74 9.16 13.88
N ILE A 105 2.39 7.95 14.33
CA ILE A 105 2.47 6.72 13.53
C ILE A 105 1.25 6.61 12.64
N PHE A 106 1.35 6.79 11.34
CA PHE A 106 0.20 6.65 10.43
C PHE A 106 -0.26 5.17 10.35
N ILE A 107 -1.57 4.90 10.51
CA ILE A 107 -2.12 3.54 10.50
C ILE A 107 -2.99 3.32 9.27
N ALA A 108 -2.63 2.32 8.49
CA ALA A 108 -3.42 1.77 7.39
C ALA A 108 -4.16 0.52 7.87
N LEU A 109 -5.49 0.49 7.67
CA LEU A 109 -6.34 -0.62 8.10
C LEU A 109 -6.59 -1.56 6.92
N SER A 110 -6.34 -2.85 7.14
CA SER A 110 -6.64 -3.85 6.12
C SER A 110 -8.12 -4.23 6.12
N HIS A 111 -8.86 -3.85 5.08
CA HIS A 111 -10.30 -4.05 4.98
C HIS A 111 -10.75 -4.28 3.53
N ASP A 112 -11.42 -5.39 3.25
CA ASP A 112 -11.76 -5.78 1.87
C ASP A 112 -13.16 -5.33 1.41
N GLY A 113 -13.72 -4.28 2.01
CA GLY A 113 -15.02 -3.73 1.62
C GLY A 113 -16.20 -4.35 2.36
N THR A 114 -17.14 -4.98 1.65
CA THR A 114 -18.36 -5.54 2.25
C THR A 114 -18.03 -6.70 3.20
N ARG A 115 -18.96 -7.04 4.11
CA ARG A 115 -18.82 -8.21 4.99
C ARG A 115 -18.55 -9.50 4.21
N ALA A 116 -19.30 -9.71 3.12
CA ALA A 116 -19.16 -10.89 2.28
C ALA A 116 -17.74 -10.99 1.69
N ALA A 117 -17.20 -9.89 1.15
CA ALA A 117 -15.86 -9.85 0.60
C ALA A 117 -14.77 -10.04 1.67
N HIS A 118 -14.93 -9.38 2.81
CA HIS A 118 -13.98 -9.43 3.92
C HIS A 118 -13.87 -10.84 4.52
N ASP A 119 -14.98 -11.41 4.97
CA ASP A 119 -15.00 -12.69 5.67
C ASP A 119 -14.78 -13.88 4.72
N PHE A 120 -14.86 -13.68 3.39
CA PHE A 120 -14.47 -14.71 2.45
C PHE A 120 -13.00 -15.10 2.62
N PHE A 121 -12.11 -14.09 2.72
CA PHE A 121 -10.67 -14.33 2.80
C PHE A 121 -10.09 -14.09 4.19
N ARG A 122 -10.50 -13.04 4.90
CA ARG A 122 -9.90 -12.66 6.19
C ARG A 122 -10.61 -13.42 7.31
N ARG A 123 -10.07 -14.60 7.61
CA ARG A 123 -10.55 -15.49 8.66
C ARG A 123 -9.47 -15.68 9.71
N ASP A 124 -9.86 -15.96 10.95
CA ASP A 124 -8.93 -16.42 11.96
C ASP A 124 -8.53 -17.89 11.76
N HIS A 125 -7.59 -18.39 12.57
CA HIS A 125 -7.15 -19.79 12.54
C HIS A 125 -8.27 -20.80 12.86
N GLY A 126 -9.39 -20.35 13.44
CA GLY A 126 -10.60 -21.14 13.64
C GLY A 126 -11.56 -21.13 12.45
N GLY A 127 -11.26 -20.36 11.40
CA GLY A 127 -12.07 -20.21 10.20
C GLY A 127 -13.22 -19.20 10.34
N ALA A 128 -13.31 -18.47 11.46
CA ALA A 128 -14.34 -17.46 11.68
C ALA A 128 -14.00 -16.15 10.95
N GLY A 129 -15.02 -15.48 10.41
CA GLY A 129 -14.90 -14.15 9.80
C GLY A 129 -14.48 -13.09 10.82
N THR A 130 -13.83 -12.03 10.36
CA THR A 130 -13.25 -10.97 11.21
C THR A 130 -13.90 -9.61 11.07
N TYR A 131 -14.88 -9.46 10.18
CA TYR A 131 -15.56 -8.19 9.92
C TYR A 131 -16.14 -7.53 11.18
N ASP A 132 -16.84 -8.29 12.03
CA ASP A 132 -17.45 -7.75 13.25
C ASP A 132 -16.42 -7.20 14.24
N ARG A 133 -15.23 -7.80 14.30
CA ARG A 133 -14.13 -7.31 15.14
C ARG A 133 -13.61 -5.96 14.62
N LEU A 134 -13.70 -5.73 13.31
CA LEU A 134 -13.27 -4.48 12.68
C LEU A 134 -14.28 -3.35 12.77
N GLU A 135 -15.56 -3.65 12.95
CA GLU A 135 -16.58 -2.60 13.03
C GLU A 135 -16.27 -1.62 14.17
N ALA A 136 -16.04 -2.13 15.39
CA ALA A 136 -15.70 -1.31 16.55
C ALA A 136 -14.33 -0.62 16.43
N VAL A 137 -13.36 -1.30 15.80
CA VAL A 137 -12.02 -0.75 15.56
C VAL A 137 -12.06 0.39 14.55
N THR A 138 -12.91 0.27 13.53
CA THR A 138 -13.07 1.29 12.48
C THR A 138 -13.57 2.60 13.06
N ASP A 139 -14.61 2.56 13.89
CA ASP A 139 -15.17 3.76 14.49
C ASP A 139 -14.14 4.44 15.42
N MET A 140 -13.41 3.64 16.20
CA MET A 140 -12.34 4.10 17.08
C MET A 140 -11.17 4.72 16.30
N LEU A 141 -10.77 4.09 15.18
CA LEU A 141 -9.71 4.57 14.32
C LEU A 141 -10.11 5.88 13.64
N LEU A 142 -11.28 5.96 13.02
CA LEU A 142 -11.72 7.15 12.30
C LEU A 142 -11.97 8.34 13.23
N ALA A 143 -12.46 8.11 14.45
CA ALA A 143 -12.62 9.15 15.45
C ALA A 143 -11.29 9.82 15.84
N SER A 144 -10.20 9.06 15.86
CA SER A 144 -8.85 9.60 16.13
C SER A 144 -8.13 10.03 14.86
N ARG A 145 -8.49 9.46 13.70
CA ARG A 145 -7.75 9.54 12.43
C ARG A 145 -8.67 9.48 11.22
N PRO A 146 -9.29 10.61 10.83
CA PRO A 146 -10.15 10.68 9.65
C PRO A 146 -9.40 10.39 8.33
N TYR A 147 -8.06 10.42 8.33
CA TYR A 147 -7.21 10.14 7.16
C TYR A 147 -6.64 8.72 7.12
N ALA A 148 -7.07 7.82 8.01
CA ALA A 148 -6.61 6.43 7.96
C ALA A 148 -6.96 5.80 6.60
N PRO A 149 -6.01 5.24 5.85
CA PRO A 149 -6.32 4.62 4.58
C PRO A 149 -6.77 3.18 4.79
N VAL A 150 -7.64 2.74 3.88
CA VAL A 150 -8.00 1.34 3.73
C VAL A 150 -7.01 0.68 2.79
N MET A 151 -6.45 -0.45 3.23
CA MET A 151 -5.71 -1.40 2.39
C MET A 151 -6.68 -2.52 1.99
N MET A 152 -7.14 -2.51 0.74
CA MET A 152 -8.14 -3.44 0.23
C MET A 152 -7.52 -4.41 -0.78
N THR A 153 -7.81 -5.70 -0.63
CA THR A 153 -7.46 -6.72 -1.62
C THR A 153 -8.72 -7.22 -2.33
N VAL A 154 -8.72 -7.15 -3.66
CA VAL A 154 -9.82 -7.64 -4.50
C VAL A 154 -9.41 -8.92 -5.19
N SER A 155 -10.18 -9.97 -5.00
CA SER A 155 -9.94 -11.30 -5.58
C SER A 155 -11.03 -11.62 -6.60
N PRO A 156 -10.81 -12.60 -7.51
CA PRO A 156 -11.83 -12.96 -8.51
C PRO A 156 -13.16 -13.41 -7.88
N GLU A 157 -13.12 -14.04 -6.70
CA GLU A 157 -14.29 -14.52 -5.95
C GLU A 157 -15.10 -13.37 -5.33
N THR A 158 -14.46 -12.24 -5.04
CA THR A 158 -15.07 -11.09 -4.36
C THR A 158 -15.17 -9.86 -5.27
N ALA A 159 -14.80 -9.98 -6.54
CA ALA A 159 -14.78 -8.85 -7.48
C ALA A 159 -16.15 -8.17 -7.60
N ALA A 160 -17.25 -8.94 -7.52
CA ALA A 160 -18.61 -8.42 -7.59
C ALA A 160 -18.99 -7.46 -6.44
N GLU A 161 -18.25 -7.51 -5.33
CA GLU A 161 -18.49 -6.69 -4.14
C GLU A 161 -17.66 -5.39 -4.13
N TYR A 162 -16.78 -5.19 -5.12
CA TYR A 162 -15.72 -4.19 -5.04
C TYR A 162 -16.25 -2.74 -4.94
N ALA A 163 -17.10 -2.32 -5.86
CA ALA A 163 -17.65 -0.97 -5.88
C ALA A 163 -18.53 -0.71 -4.65
N GLN A 164 -19.34 -1.69 -4.26
CA GLN A 164 -20.19 -1.61 -3.08
C GLN A 164 -19.34 -1.48 -1.81
N GLY A 165 -18.31 -2.29 -1.66
CA GLY A 165 -17.41 -2.26 -0.51
C GLY A 165 -16.66 -0.92 -0.37
N VAL A 166 -16.23 -0.32 -1.48
CA VAL A 166 -15.64 1.03 -1.46
C VAL A 166 -16.67 2.07 -1.03
N LYS A 167 -17.90 2.00 -1.54
CA LYS A 167 -18.98 2.95 -1.18
C LYS A 167 -19.38 2.85 0.28
N GLU A 168 -19.54 1.64 0.81
CA GLU A 168 -19.88 1.40 2.23
C GLU A 168 -18.81 1.96 3.16
N LEU A 169 -17.54 1.67 2.87
CA LEU A 169 -16.43 2.20 3.65
C LEU A 169 -16.31 3.71 3.53
N TRP A 170 -16.61 4.27 2.36
CA TRP A 170 -16.62 5.72 2.17
C TRP A 170 -17.73 6.39 2.99
N GLN A 171 -18.93 5.79 3.00
CA GLN A 171 -20.05 6.25 3.84
C GLN A 171 -19.71 6.14 5.34
N LYS A 172 -18.89 5.18 5.72
CA LYS A 172 -18.40 5.02 7.11
C LYS A 172 -17.37 6.08 7.51
N GLY A 173 -16.76 6.78 6.56
CA GLY A 173 -15.83 7.89 6.79
C GLY A 173 -14.40 7.66 6.27
N PHE A 174 -14.14 6.53 5.59
CA PHE A 174 -12.86 6.36 4.91
C PHE A 174 -12.82 7.15 3.60
N HIS A 175 -11.82 8.00 3.43
CA HIS A 175 -11.66 8.78 2.20
C HIS A 175 -10.43 8.39 1.37
N TYR A 176 -9.60 7.47 1.87
CA TYR A 176 -8.34 7.06 1.25
C TYR A 176 -8.30 5.55 1.04
N PHE A 177 -8.37 5.12 -0.21
CA PHE A 177 -8.43 3.72 -0.60
C PHE A 177 -7.18 3.35 -1.37
N ILE A 178 -6.41 2.42 -0.82
CA ILE A 178 -5.26 1.79 -1.46
C ILE A 178 -5.66 0.35 -1.80
N CYS A 179 -6.07 0.14 -3.04
CA CYS A 179 -6.64 -1.13 -3.50
C CYS A 179 -5.66 -1.87 -4.42
N SER A 180 -5.45 -3.15 -4.15
CA SER A 180 -4.70 -4.06 -5.01
C SER A 180 -5.55 -5.26 -5.39
N LEU A 181 -5.26 -5.87 -6.54
CA LEU A 181 -5.85 -7.15 -6.90
C LEU A 181 -5.02 -8.29 -6.30
N ASN A 182 -5.65 -9.42 -6.03
CA ASN A 182 -4.97 -10.70 -5.92
C ASN A 182 -4.58 -11.17 -7.33
N TYR A 183 -3.42 -10.74 -7.82
CA TYR A 183 -2.95 -11.04 -9.17
C TYR A 183 -2.63 -12.52 -9.42
N ALA A 184 -2.40 -13.29 -8.35
CA ALA A 184 -2.19 -14.74 -8.41
C ALA A 184 -3.52 -15.52 -8.35
N GLY A 185 -4.65 -14.85 -8.12
CA GLY A 185 -5.98 -15.46 -8.12
C GLY A 185 -6.37 -16.01 -9.49
N ASN A 186 -7.32 -16.95 -9.50
CA ASN A 186 -7.81 -17.58 -10.72
C ASN A 186 -8.82 -16.68 -11.46
N TRP A 187 -8.32 -15.66 -12.18
CA TRP A 187 -9.15 -14.73 -12.93
C TRP A 187 -9.68 -15.34 -14.24
N THR A 188 -10.98 -15.65 -14.26
CA THR A 188 -11.69 -16.13 -15.44
C THR A 188 -12.14 -14.98 -16.34
N LYS A 189 -12.62 -15.29 -17.55
CA LYS A 189 -13.19 -14.27 -18.45
C LYS A 189 -14.42 -13.59 -17.83
N GLU A 190 -15.14 -14.30 -16.97
CA GLU A 190 -16.33 -13.84 -16.27
C GLU A 190 -15.95 -12.88 -15.14
N SER A 191 -15.01 -13.25 -14.26
CA SER A 191 -14.57 -12.37 -13.16
C SER A 191 -13.84 -11.14 -13.68
N VAL A 192 -13.10 -11.24 -14.79
CA VAL A 192 -12.50 -10.08 -15.48
C VAL A 192 -13.56 -9.15 -16.07
N ARG A 193 -14.65 -9.70 -16.64
CA ARG A 193 -15.79 -8.90 -17.11
C ARG A 193 -16.48 -8.18 -15.96
N GLU A 194 -16.64 -8.86 -14.83
CA GLU A 194 -17.21 -8.27 -13.63
C GLU A 194 -16.33 -7.16 -13.07
N LEU A 195 -15.02 -7.38 -12.93
CA LEU A 195 -14.06 -6.35 -12.50
C LEU A 195 -14.14 -5.09 -13.37
N ARG A 196 -14.30 -5.24 -14.69
CA ARG A 196 -14.50 -4.10 -15.59
C ARG A 196 -15.82 -3.36 -15.30
N ARG A 197 -16.90 -4.07 -14.98
CA ARG A 197 -18.18 -3.46 -14.59
C ARG A 197 -18.01 -2.63 -13.32
N GLN A 198 -17.31 -3.19 -12.33
CA GLN A 198 -17.04 -2.56 -11.04
C GLN A 198 -16.20 -1.29 -11.18
N TYR A 199 -15.16 -1.29 -12.01
CA TYR A 199 -14.40 -0.07 -12.29
C TYR A 199 -15.22 1.02 -12.96
N ARG A 200 -16.19 0.68 -13.83
CA ARG A 200 -17.09 1.70 -14.41
C ARG A 200 -17.99 2.32 -13.35
N GLU A 201 -18.53 1.49 -12.47
CA GLU A 201 -19.35 1.95 -11.35
C GLU A 201 -18.56 2.84 -10.37
N LEU A 202 -17.30 2.49 -10.09
CA LEU A 202 -16.37 3.32 -9.31
C LEU A 202 -16.00 4.62 -10.04
N ALA A 203 -15.95 4.63 -11.37
CA ALA A 203 -15.72 5.84 -12.15
C ALA A 203 -16.89 6.81 -12.06
N ASP A 204 -18.13 6.31 -12.12
CA ASP A 204 -19.32 7.13 -11.91
C ASP A 204 -19.34 7.66 -10.47
N PHE A 205 -19.03 6.83 -9.48
CA PHE A 205 -18.93 7.27 -8.09
C PHE A 205 -17.85 8.34 -7.88
N TYR A 206 -16.64 8.15 -8.42
CA TYR A 206 -15.56 9.13 -8.38
C TYR A 206 -15.99 10.46 -9.00
N TYR A 207 -16.65 10.41 -10.16
CA TYR A 207 -17.17 11.59 -10.85
C TYR A 207 -18.14 12.38 -9.97
N GLU A 208 -19.13 11.69 -9.38
CA GLU A 208 -20.13 12.30 -8.51
C GLU A 208 -19.51 12.96 -7.28
N LEU A 209 -18.60 12.26 -6.59
CA LEU A 209 -17.91 12.83 -5.42
C LEU A 209 -17.05 14.04 -5.79
N THR A 210 -16.35 13.97 -6.93
CA THR A 210 -15.55 15.10 -7.42
C THR A 210 -16.42 16.30 -7.79
N LYS A 211 -17.64 16.08 -8.29
CA LYS A 211 -18.63 17.14 -8.56
C LYS A 211 -19.19 17.79 -7.30
N ARG A 212 -19.32 17.02 -6.23
CA ARG A 212 -19.77 17.49 -4.92
C ARG A 212 -18.65 18.04 -4.06
N GLU A 213 -17.42 18.06 -4.58
CA GLU A 213 -16.21 18.48 -3.87
C GLU A 213 -15.96 17.66 -2.60
N GLU A 214 -16.39 16.40 -2.61
CA GLU A 214 -16.24 15.47 -1.49
C GLU A 214 -14.91 14.71 -1.60
N LYS A 215 -14.26 14.49 -0.46
CA LYS A 215 -12.94 13.86 -0.40
C LYS A 215 -13.04 12.39 -0.77
N PHE A 216 -12.25 12.02 -1.77
CA PHE A 216 -12.11 10.64 -2.22
C PHE A 216 -10.78 10.47 -2.93
N TYR A 217 -9.92 9.62 -2.38
CA TYR A 217 -8.68 9.19 -2.99
C TYR A 217 -8.79 7.69 -3.24
N PHE A 218 -8.71 7.30 -4.52
CA PHE A 218 -8.85 5.91 -4.93
C PHE A 218 -7.65 5.50 -5.78
N SER A 219 -6.66 4.87 -5.15
CA SER A 219 -5.33 4.66 -5.72
C SER A 219 -5.30 4.08 -7.13
N PRO A 220 -6.18 3.12 -7.54
CA PRO A 220 -6.16 2.61 -8.91
C PRO A 220 -6.44 3.68 -9.98
N PHE A 221 -7.15 4.76 -9.63
CA PHE A 221 -7.43 5.86 -10.54
C PHE A 221 -6.39 6.98 -10.41
N GLU A 222 -6.04 7.35 -9.18
CA GLU A 222 -5.07 8.43 -8.90
C GLU A 222 -3.73 8.19 -9.62
N VAL A 223 -3.21 6.96 -9.53
CA VAL A 223 -1.98 6.51 -10.19
C VAL A 223 -2.07 6.69 -11.72
N LYS A 224 -3.24 6.42 -12.32
CA LYS A 224 -3.42 6.46 -13.78
C LYS A 224 -3.70 7.86 -14.30
N ILE A 225 -4.34 8.71 -13.50
CA ILE A 225 -4.46 10.14 -13.77
C ILE A 225 -3.09 10.80 -13.71
N ALA A 226 -2.33 10.56 -12.63
CA ALA A 226 -0.97 11.08 -12.47
C ALA A 226 -0.03 10.63 -13.61
N SER A 227 -0.07 9.35 -13.99
CA SER A 227 0.75 8.84 -15.10
C SER A 227 0.38 9.44 -16.46
N HIS A 228 -0.87 9.88 -16.64
CA HIS A 228 -1.28 10.61 -17.83
C HIS A 228 -0.72 12.03 -17.82
N ILE A 229 -0.91 12.76 -16.72
CA ILE A 229 -0.59 14.18 -16.60
C ILE A 229 0.93 14.41 -16.65
N GLN A 230 1.69 13.60 -15.91
CA GLN A 230 3.15 13.74 -15.80
C GLN A 230 3.90 13.08 -16.97
N GLY A 231 3.22 12.21 -17.73
CA GLY A 231 3.81 11.48 -18.86
C GLY A 231 5.11 10.77 -18.49
N LYS A 232 6.20 11.10 -19.18
CA LYS A 232 7.51 10.46 -18.94
C LYS A 232 8.07 10.69 -17.53
N GLN A 233 7.68 11.78 -16.85
CA GLN A 233 8.17 12.08 -15.50
C GLN A 233 7.56 11.17 -14.42
N TYR A 234 6.44 10.50 -14.72
CA TYR A 234 5.79 9.58 -13.79
C TYR A 234 6.69 8.40 -13.37
N CYS A 235 7.74 8.10 -14.14
CA CYS A 235 8.73 7.11 -13.74
C CYS A 235 9.39 7.44 -12.39
N HIS A 236 9.40 8.70 -11.97
CA HIS A 236 9.90 9.14 -10.67
C HIS A 236 8.88 8.99 -9.53
N GLU A 237 7.60 8.75 -9.82
CA GLU A 237 6.55 8.51 -8.81
C GLU A 237 6.27 7.03 -8.57
N ARG A 238 6.59 6.16 -9.55
CA ARG A 238 6.42 4.72 -9.38
C ARG A 238 7.44 4.10 -8.41
N CYS A 239 7.09 2.92 -7.90
CA CYS A 239 8.02 2.07 -7.18
C CYS A 239 9.23 1.70 -8.06
N GLU A 240 10.43 1.85 -7.50
CA GLU A 240 11.69 1.41 -8.08
C GLU A 240 12.27 0.31 -7.20
N LEU A 241 12.27 -0.92 -7.72
CA LEU A 241 12.57 -2.13 -6.96
C LEU A 241 13.92 -2.01 -6.23
N GLY A 242 13.87 -2.04 -4.90
CA GLY A 242 15.04 -1.94 -4.03
C GLY A 242 15.71 -0.56 -3.95
N LYS A 243 15.26 0.48 -4.66
CA LYS A 243 15.89 1.81 -4.64
C LYS A 243 15.26 2.76 -3.63
N LYS A 244 13.93 2.93 -3.66
CA LYS A 244 13.21 3.87 -2.79
C LYS A 244 12.83 3.29 -1.43
N GLN A 245 12.54 2.00 -1.42
CA GLN A 245 12.09 1.27 -0.24
C GLN A 245 12.84 -0.06 -0.14
N ILE A 246 13.27 -0.38 1.07
CA ILE A 246 13.94 -1.65 1.40
C ILE A 246 13.17 -2.29 2.56
N SER A 247 13.13 -3.61 2.59
CA SER A 247 12.47 -4.39 3.63
C SER A 247 13.51 -5.16 4.44
N ALA A 248 13.47 -5.05 5.76
CA ALA A 248 14.28 -5.83 6.68
C ALA A 248 13.42 -6.95 7.28
N ALA A 249 13.89 -8.18 7.14
CA ALA A 249 13.25 -9.39 7.68
C ALA A 249 13.63 -9.62 9.15
N PRO A 250 12.91 -10.48 9.90
CA PRO A 250 13.23 -10.81 11.29
C PRO A 250 14.67 -11.32 11.50
N ASP A 251 15.19 -12.10 10.55
CA ASP A 251 16.56 -12.63 10.54
C ASP A 251 17.63 -11.58 10.21
N GLY A 252 17.22 -10.34 9.90
CA GLY A 252 18.10 -9.23 9.57
C GLY A 252 18.51 -9.17 8.09
N LEU A 253 18.04 -10.06 7.23
CA LEU A 253 18.28 -9.93 5.78
C LEU A 253 17.48 -8.76 5.19
N LEU A 254 18.09 -8.11 4.20
CA LEU A 254 17.50 -6.99 3.47
C LEU A 254 16.97 -7.46 2.11
N TYR A 255 15.78 -6.98 1.78
CA TYR A 255 15.04 -7.34 0.57
C TYR A 255 14.58 -6.09 -0.19
N PRO A 256 14.44 -6.18 -1.53
CA PRO A 256 14.09 -5.05 -2.38
C PRO A 256 12.61 -4.64 -2.32
N CYS A 257 11.74 -5.48 -1.74
CA CYS A 257 10.32 -5.21 -1.52
C CYS A 257 9.78 -6.20 -0.47
N THR A 258 8.66 -5.86 0.18
CA THR A 258 8.00 -6.68 1.22
C THR A 258 7.59 -8.06 0.75
N GLN A 259 7.33 -8.21 -0.55
CA GLN A 259 6.90 -9.44 -1.20
C GLN A 259 8.04 -10.45 -1.42
N PHE A 260 9.30 -10.01 -1.33
CA PHE A 260 10.47 -10.89 -1.51
C PHE A 260 11.02 -11.43 -0.18
N VAL A 261 10.49 -10.99 0.96
CA VAL A 261 10.91 -11.48 2.27
C VAL A 261 10.66 -12.99 2.35
N GLY A 262 11.70 -13.76 2.70
CA GLY A 262 11.70 -15.23 2.68
C GLY A 262 12.30 -15.85 1.41
N HIS A 263 12.42 -15.10 0.31
CA HIS A 263 13.06 -15.55 -0.93
C HIS A 263 14.54 -15.16 -0.94
N ARG A 264 15.38 -15.94 -0.25
CA ARG A 264 16.80 -15.61 0.03
C ARG A 264 17.62 -15.29 -1.22
N GLU A 265 17.24 -15.78 -2.39
CA GLU A 265 17.88 -15.45 -3.67
C GLU A 265 17.74 -13.97 -4.08
N PHE A 266 16.76 -13.25 -3.53
CA PHE A 266 16.56 -11.81 -3.71
C PHE A 266 17.13 -10.97 -2.56
N ALA A 267 17.85 -11.57 -1.60
CA ALA A 267 18.47 -10.82 -0.52
C ALA A 267 19.56 -9.88 -1.08
N ILE A 268 19.46 -8.59 -0.72
CA ILE A 268 20.34 -7.51 -1.17
C ILE A 268 21.26 -7.00 -0.05
N GLY A 269 21.48 -7.80 1.00
CA GLY A 269 22.35 -7.46 2.13
C GLY A 269 21.74 -7.91 3.46
N ASP A 270 22.26 -7.35 4.55
CA ASP A 270 21.78 -7.56 5.90
C ASP A 270 21.93 -6.29 6.74
N VAL A 271 21.17 -6.17 7.83
CA VAL A 271 21.12 -4.94 8.63
C VAL A 271 22.45 -4.57 9.29
N VAL A 272 23.37 -5.52 9.47
CA VAL A 272 24.68 -5.28 10.10
C VAL A 272 25.74 -4.93 9.05
N GLY A 273 25.83 -5.73 7.99
CA GLY A 273 26.76 -5.54 6.86
C GLY A 273 26.34 -4.43 5.89
N GLY A 274 25.09 -4.01 5.93
CA GLY A 274 24.52 -3.00 5.06
C GLY A 274 24.01 -3.55 3.72
N ILE A 275 23.76 -2.64 2.79
CA ILE A 275 23.20 -2.95 1.47
C ILE A 275 24.34 -3.34 0.51
N ASP A 276 24.20 -4.50 -0.13
CA ASP A 276 25.03 -4.90 -1.26
C ASP A 276 24.58 -4.14 -2.51
N GLU A 277 25.23 -3.00 -2.76
CA GLU A 277 24.94 -2.10 -3.86
C GLU A 277 25.05 -2.75 -5.25
N LYS A 278 25.93 -3.74 -5.38
CA LYS A 278 26.15 -4.44 -6.64
C LYS A 278 24.97 -5.37 -6.93
N LYS A 279 24.51 -6.14 -5.94
CA LYS A 279 23.29 -6.95 -6.06
C LYS A 279 22.06 -6.10 -6.30
N ARG A 280 21.90 -5.01 -5.53
CA ARG A 280 20.78 -4.08 -5.64
C ARG A 280 20.67 -3.47 -7.03
N THR A 281 21.78 -2.94 -7.55
CA THR A 281 21.79 -2.28 -8.86
C THR A 281 21.56 -3.29 -9.99
N LYS A 282 22.21 -4.47 -9.94
CA LYS A 282 21.96 -5.53 -10.92
C LYS A 282 20.50 -5.97 -10.95
N LEU A 283 19.86 -6.11 -9.77
CA LEU A 283 18.45 -6.49 -9.69
C LEU A 283 17.54 -5.40 -10.28
N PHE A 284 17.79 -4.14 -9.93
CA PHE A 284 17.04 -3.01 -10.44
C PHE A 284 17.14 -2.93 -11.97
N GLU A 285 18.36 -2.94 -12.53
CA GLU A 285 18.58 -2.88 -13.98
C GLU A 285 17.88 -4.02 -14.72
N ARG A 286 17.96 -5.25 -14.19
CA ARG A 286 17.23 -6.41 -14.74
C ARG A 286 15.71 -6.19 -14.74
N ASN A 287 15.16 -5.66 -13.65
CA ASN A 287 13.74 -5.35 -13.54
C ASN A 287 13.29 -4.25 -14.52
N GLU A 288 14.18 -3.33 -14.88
CA GLU A 288 13.91 -2.22 -15.79
C GLU A 288 13.98 -2.59 -17.27
N LEU A 289 14.60 -3.71 -17.63
CA LEU A 289 14.63 -4.19 -19.01
C LEU A 289 13.22 -4.35 -19.59
N GLU A 290 13.06 -4.05 -20.89
CA GLU A 290 11.80 -4.30 -21.59
C GLU A 290 11.49 -5.80 -21.58
N LYS A 291 10.24 -6.14 -21.22
CA LYS A 291 9.76 -7.52 -21.19
C LYS A 291 9.16 -7.89 -22.54
N GLU A 292 9.37 -9.12 -22.98
CA GLU A 292 8.94 -9.61 -24.31
C GLU A 292 7.44 -9.40 -24.54
N GLU A 293 6.60 -9.64 -23.53
CA GLU A 293 5.14 -9.49 -23.61
C GLU A 293 4.69 -8.03 -23.80
N CYS A 294 5.60 -7.07 -23.57
CA CYS A 294 5.32 -5.64 -23.64
C CYS A 294 5.75 -5.00 -24.96
N LYS A 295 6.52 -5.70 -25.82
CA LYS A 295 7.01 -5.14 -27.08
C LYS A 295 5.85 -4.64 -27.94
N GLY A 296 5.94 -3.37 -28.35
CA GLY A 296 4.90 -2.71 -29.16
C GLY A 296 3.59 -2.40 -28.40
N CYS A 297 3.55 -2.53 -27.08
CA CYS A 297 2.35 -2.24 -26.28
C CYS A 297 2.07 -0.73 -26.22
N ALA A 298 0.88 -0.32 -26.66
CA ALA A 298 0.47 1.09 -26.73
C ALA A 298 0.38 1.80 -25.37
N VAL A 299 0.27 1.07 -24.26
CA VAL A 299 0.11 1.63 -22.91
C VAL A 299 1.35 1.45 -22.03
N ILE A 300 2.47 0.96 -22.57
CA ILE A 300 3.67 0.63 -21.79
C ILE A 300 4.18 1.81 -20.94
N GLY A 301 4.13 3.04 -21.48
CA GLY A 301 4.59 4.24 -20.78
C GLY A 301 3.76 4.63 -19.54
N ARG A 302 2.62 3.98 -19.31
CA ARG A 302 1.71 4.24 -18.17
C ARG A 302 1.39 2.98 -17.36
N CYS A 303 1.91 1.83 -17.80
CA CYS A 303 1.69 0.51 -17.22
C CYS A 303 2.65 0.27 -16.05
N ASN A 304 2.25 -0.55 -15.08
CA ASN A 304 3.11 -0.97 -13.97
C ASN A 304 3.87 -2.29 -14.25
N CYS A 305 4.20 -2.59 -15.51
CA CYS A 305 4.87 -3.84 -15.91
C CYS A 305 6.26 -4.06 -15.26
N HIS A 306 6.84 -3.02 -14.67
CA HIS A 306 8.08 -3.06 -13.88
C HIS A 306 7.87 -3.43 -12.40
N CYS A 307 6.67 -3.84 -12.00
CA CYS A 307 6.43 -4.35 -10.66
C CYS A 307 7.02 -5.75 -10.50
N GLY A 308 8.33 -5.83 -10.21
CA GLY A 308 9.07 -7.09 -10.14
C GLY A 308 8.52 -8.09 -9.13
N CYS A 309 8.01 -7.63 -7.99
CA CYS A 309 7.40 -8.53 -7.01
C CYS A 309 6.15 -9.21 -7.55
N LEU A 310 5.22 -8.46 -8.17
CA LEU A 310 4.02 -9.04 -8.75
C LEU A 310 4.35 -9.99 -9.90
N ASN A 311 5.31 -9.61 -10.76
CA ASN A 311 5.78 -10.47 -11.83
C ASN A 311 6.33 -11.79 -11.29
N TYR A 312 7.20 -11.73 -10.27
CA TYR A 312 7.77 -12.94 -9.66
C TYR A 312 6.70 -13.80 -8.98
N GLN A 313 5.77 -13.22 -8.22
CA GLN A 313 4.72 -13.98 -7.53
C GLN A 313 3.83 -14.79 -8.47
N VAL A 314 3.56 -14.26 -9.66
CA VAL A 314 2.65 -14.90 -10.61
C VAL A 314 3.40 -15.81 -11.59
N THR A 315 4.64 -15.47 -11.97
CA THR A 315 5.36 -16.16 -13.04
C THR A 315 6.60 -16.93 -12.58
N GLY A 316 7.04 -16.73 -11.33
CA GLY A 316 8.33 -17.21 -10.83
C GLY A 316 9.54 -16.42 -11.32
N SER A 317 9.34 -15.35 -12.12
CA SER A 317 10.41 -14.51 -12.66
C SER A 317 10.04 -13.03 -12.63
N ILE A 318 11.02 -12.16 -12.42
CA ILE A 318 10.83 -10.71 -12.58
C ILE A 318 10.84 -10.27 -14.05
N ASP A 319 11.27 -11.15 -14.95
CA ASP A 319 11.47 -10.87 -16.38
C ASP A 319 10.18 -11.02 -17.20
N HIS A 320 9.14 -11.65 -16.63
CA HIS A 320 7.87 -11.91 -17.30
C HIS A 320 6.75 -11.13 -16.63
N VAL A 321 5.92 -10.46 -17.42
CA VAL A 321 4.80 -9.67 -16.87
C VAL A 321 3.68 -10.59 -16.41
N ALA A 322 3.21 -10.39 -15.18
CA ALA A 322 2.04 -11.10 -14.67
C ALA A 322 0.84 -10.92 -15.63
N PRO A 323 0.23 -12.01 -16.16
CA PRO A 323 -0.83 -11.89 -17.15
C PRO A 323 -2.02 -11.06 -16.66
N MET A 324 -2.41 -11.22 -15.40
CA MET A 324 -3.49 -10.45 -14.82
C MET A 324 -3.13 -8.98 -14.60
N LEU A 325 -1.86 -8.65 -14.33
CA LEU A 325 -1.44 -7.25 -14.31
C LEU A 325 -1.66 -6.58 -15.67
N CYS A 326 -1.25 -7.24 -16.75
CA CYS A 326 -1.48 -6.76 -18.11
C CYS A 326 -2.98 -6.58 -18.41
N GLN A 327 -3.83 -7.54 -18.04
CA GLN A 327 -5.28 -7.44 -18.21
C GLN A 327 -5.88 -6.30 -17.39
N HIS A 328 -5.47 -6.15 -16.12
CA HIS A 328 -5.95 -5.10 -15.23
C HIS A 328 -5.63 -3.71 -15.79
N GLU A 329 -4.39 -3.49 -16.23
CA GLU A 329 -3.94 -2.22 -16.83
C GLU A 329 -4.77 -1.86 -18.08
N ARG A 330 -5.05 -2.85 -18.94
CA ARG A 330 -5.91 -2.69 -20.13
C ARG A 330 -7.38 -2.43 -19.81
N ILE A 331 -7.84 -2.74 -18.59
CA ILE A 331 -9.20 -2.45 -18.12
C ILE A 331 -9.27 -1.05 -17.52
N VAL A 332 -8.36 -0.74 -16.59
CA VAL A 332 -8.43 0.45 -15.75
C VAL A 332 -8.06 1.72 -16.53
N ILE A 333 -7.01 1.68 -17.37
CA ILE A 333 -6.53 2.88 -18.09
C ILE A 333 -7.64 3.52 -18.93
N PRO A 334 -8.38 2.80 -19.81
CA PRO A 334 -9.43 3.43 -20.62
C PRO A 334 -10.59 3.97 -19.80
N VAL A 335 -10.93 3.32 -18.68
CA VAL A 335 -12.00 3.78 -17.78
C VAL A 335 -11.59 5.10 -17.14
N VAL A 336 -10.38 5.17 -16.60
CA VAL A 336 -9.84 6.37 -15.94
C VAL A 336 -9.64 7.51 -16.93
N ASP A 337 -9.11 7.23 -18.12
CA ASP A 337 -8.91 8.25 -19.15
C ASP A 337 -10.22 8.89 -19.57
N LYS A 338 -11.29 8.10 -19.71
CA LYS A 338 -12.63 8.62 -20.03
C LYS A 338 -13.16 9.51 -18.90
N LEU A 339 -13.02 9.07 -17.66
CA LEU A 339 -13.42 9.83 -16.46
C LEU A 339 -12.67 11.16 -16.36
N ALA A 340 -11.34 11.11 -16.39
CA ALA A 340 -10.46 12.27 -16.24
C ALA A 340 -10.68 13.28 -17.37
N LYS A 341 -10.79 12.79 -18.63
CA LYS A 341 -11.10 13.64 -19.78
C LYS A 341 -12.43 14.39 -19.59
N ARG A 342 -13.46 13.71 -19.09
CA ARG A 342 -14.76 14.34 -18.83
C ARG A 342 -14.64 15.45 -17.79
N LEU A 343 -14.04 15.17 -16.62
CA LEU A 343 -13.85 16.16 -15.55
C LEU A 343 -13.01 17.37 -16.01
N PHE A 344 -11.95 17.12 -16.78
CA PHE A 344 -11.10 18.16 -17.35
C PHE A 344 -11.83 19.03 -18.37
N GLN A 345 -12.58 18.44 -19.30
CA GLN A 345 -13.36 19.18 -20.30
C GLN A 345 -14.45 20.06 -19.66
N GLU A 346 -15.02 19.60 -18.56
CA GLU A 346 -15.99 20.36 -17.77
C GLU A 346 -15.34 21.44 -16.87
N ARG A 347 -13.99 21.55 -16.88
CA ARG A 347 -13.21 22.45 -16.02
C ARG A 347 -13.59 22.34 -14.54
N ASN A 348 -13.84 21.12 -14.06
CA ASN A 348 -14.21 20.89 -12.67
C ASN A 348 -13.10 21.39 -11.73
N GLY A 349 -13.44 22.32 -10.83
CA GLY A 349 -12.48 22.99 -9.96
C GLY A 349 -11.72 22.03 -9.04
N MET A 350 -12.43 21.14 -8.35
CA MET A 350 -11.84 20.13 -7.47
C MET A 350 -10.85 19.22 -8.22
N PHE A 351 -11.20 18.75 -9.42
CA PHE A 351 -10.32 17.92 -10.24
C PHE A 351 -9.04 18.66 -10.64
N ILE A 352 -9.17 19.91 -11.09
CA ILE A 352 -8.01 20.73 -11.48
C ILE A 352 -7.11 21.01 -10.27
N GLN A 353 -7.69 21.40 -9.14
CA GLN A 353 -6.92 21.62 -7.91
C GLN A 353 -6.22 20.34 -7.47
N LYS A 354 -6.93 19.23 -7.39
CA LYS A 354 -6.37 17.97 -6.91
C LYS A 354 -5.21 17.44 -7.76
N HIS A 355 -5.29 17.57 -9.08
CA HIS A 355 -4.36 16.89 -9.99
C HIS A 355 -3.35 17.81 -10.68
N TYR A 356 -3.54 19.12 -10.66
CA TYR A 356 -2.67 20.10 -11.32
C TYR A 356 -2.12 21.18 -10.37
N ASN A 357 -2.50 21.17 -9.07
CA ASN A 357 -1.92 22.04 -8.07
C ASN A 357 -1.08 21.23 -7.06
N ASP A 358 0.24 21.40 -7.13
CA ASP A 358 1.20 20.70 -6.27
C ASP A 358 1.01 20.98 -4.77
N VAL A 359 0.34 22.08 -4.41
CA VAL A 359 0.08 22.47 -3.02
C VAL A 359 -1.23 21.86 -2.48
N PHE A 360 -2.05 21.23 -3.33
CA PHE A 360 -3.35 20.69 -2.93
C PHE A 360 -3.32 19.74 -1.72
N PRO A 361 -2.34 18.83 -1.55
CA PRO A 361 -2.27 17.99 -0.36
C PRO A 361 -2.21 18.79 0.95
N LEU A 362 -1.49 19.93 0.95
CA LEU A 362 -1.41 20.83 2.11
C LEU A 362 -2.73 21.57 2.32
N ILE A 363 -3.37 22.05 1.24
CA ILE A 363 -4.68 22.72 1.32
C ILE A 363 -5.73 21.77 1.91
N SER A 364 -5.83 20.55 1.36
CA SER A 364 -6.75 19.52 1.83
C SER A 364 -6.54 19.22 3.30
N MET A 365 -5.29 19.08 3.76
CA MET A 365 -4.97 18.85 5.17
C MET A 365 -5.42 20.02 6.06
N VAL A 366 -5.17 21.27 5.65
CA VAL A 366 -5.56 22.47 6.41
C VAL A 366 -7.09 22.60 6.52
N GLU A 367 -7.83 22.34 5.44
CA GLU A 367 -9.30 22.37 5.46
C GLU A 367 -9.88 21.46 6.54
N ASP A 368 -9.24 20.31 6.78
CA ASP A 368 -9.70 19.35 7.77
C ASP A 368 -9.33 19.72 9.20
N MET A 369 -8.27 20.51 9.39
CA MET A 369 -7.92 21.09 10.69
C MET A 369 -8.84 22.26 11.06
N VAL A 370 -9.43 22.94 10.07
CA VAL A 370 -10.23 24.16 10.26
C VAL A 370 -11.74 23.89 10.23
N LYS A 371 -12.18 22.69 9.80
CA LYS A 371 -13.60 22.33 9.84
C LYS A 371 -14.12 22.42 11.29
N PRO A 372 -15.12 23.29 11.57
CA PRO A 372 -15.76 23.30 12.88
C PRO A 372 -16.41 21.95 13.12
N GLU A 373 -16.31 21.43 14.35
CA GLU A 373 -17.05 20.26 14.80
C GLU A 373 -18.53 20.48 14.44
N LYS A 374 -19.08 19.61 13.58
CA LYS A 374 -20.48 19.64 13.17
C LYS A 374 -21.35 18.96 14.21
#